data_AF-A0A9P7T2D9-F1
#
_entry.id   AF-A0A9P7T2D9-F1
#
_cell.length_a   1.000
_cell.length_b   1.000
_cell.length_c   1.000
_cell.angle_alpha   90.00
_cell.angle_beta   90.00
_cell.angle_gamma   90.00
#
_symmetry.space_group_name_H-M   'P 1'
#
loop_
_entity.id
_entity.type
_entity.pdbx_description
1 polymer ?
#
loop_
_entity_poly.entity_id
_entity_poly.type
_entity_poly.pdbx_seq_one_letter_code
_entity_poly.pdbx_strand_id
1 'polypeptide(L)'
;MLSPAAALALRATVRRPGLIHHRYTSLAPLPGQVRRRSYTPHRQQHQQQQLTHQPGQTPDNITISWTHDHILLQHRDRQNSTLPPRRLHAATLRDECGCPICRDESSGNKTFASVEIPPEIRIVGVRATQDGLGIQFANDVVRFEGRAHETVVPWERVERVVSASSYCPASVSASASQSASASASPARRHPNSLFHRKQALLARTGVHYWDASTLSTQIRKIDYHAFMASSSSPSPSPSSYSPAFWDVLITLLRLGIVYLTHVPRHESSLTNIISRIANLRETCYGRTFDVRAKPHAENVAYTSGYLGLHQDLCYLAPPPMIQVLHCMDNSCEGGESLFSDGERVGRLLWPFVRGGSGSSDKMGVLAEHAVPYQYDQHGYYYRAERSVLRREADGSFGGVYWSPPFQGRYEQEEVDLRAWIPAARVFDGLINDPAAVYRYKMQEGECVLFDNLRVLHGRNAFDAAHRGGSRWLRGGYIAAEDFLSRATYIPAERADEHRGERHLWTPERAEEELRGGDWWSDVVRRVREVDEAVEV
;
A
#
# COMPACT_ATOMS: atom_id res chain seq x y z
N MET A 1 4.28 55.94 6.69
CA MET A 1 3.41 57.13 6.79
C MET A 1 2.17 56.88 5.96
N LEU A 2 1.02 56.65 6.61
CA LEU A 2 -0.31 57.22 6.31
C LEU A 2 -1.29 56.65 7.35
N SER A 3 -2.01 57.56 7.98
CA SER A 3 -3.00 57.40 9.06
C SER A 3 -4.29 58.16 8.60
N PRO A 4 -5.41 58.20 9.35
CA PRO A 4 -6.65 57.46 9.06
C PRO A 4 -7.88 58.42 8.96
N ALA A 5 -9.09 57.85 9.07
CA ALA A 5 -10.43 58.46 9.18
C ALA A 5 -11.24 58.51 7.85
N ALA A 6 -12.55 58.28 7.82
CA ALA A 6 -13.57 58.44 8.85
C ALA A 6 -14.76 57.48 8.67
N ALA A 7 -15.39 57.18 9.82
CA ALA A 7 -16.70 56.58 9.95
C ALA A 7 -17.79 57.66 10.04
N LEU A 8 -19.01 57.38 9.55
CA LEU A 8 -20.32 57.79 10.11
C LEU A 8 -21.42 57.06 9.31
N ALA A 9 -22.11 56.06 9.85
CA ALA A 9 -23.33 56.11 10.67
C ALA A 9 -24.63 56.39 9.89
N LEU A 10 -25.47 55.35 9.78
CA LEU A 10 -26.94 55.51 9.71
C LEU A 10 -27.60 54.29 10.38
N ARG A 11 -28.36 54.59 11.44
CA ARG A 11 -29.15 53.67 12.28
C ARG A 11 -30.47 53.30 11.58
N ALA A 12 -30.89 52.03 11.67
CA ALA A 12 -32.30 51.66 11.70
C ALA A 12 -32.52 50.29 12.42
N THR A 13 -33.08 50.39 13.63
CA THR A 13 -33.94 49.49 14.42
C THR A 13 -34.23 48.02 14.01
N VAL A 14 -33.73 47.10 14.85
CA VAL A 14 -34.40 46.00 15.61
C VAL A 14 -35.69 45.36 15.09
N ARG A 15 -35.67 44.02 14.91
CA ARG A 15 -36.66 43.03 15.43
C ARG A 15 -36.06 41.62 15.46
N ARG A 16 -36.04 40.98 16.64
CA ARG A 16 -35.69 39.56 16.88
C ARG A 16 -36.91 38.66 16.63
N PRO A 17 -36.79 37.47 16.01
CA PRO A 17 -37.81 36.42 16.11
C PRO A 17 -37.58 35.59 17.38
N GLY A 18 -38.66 35.35 18.12
CA GLY A 18 -38.68 34.72 19.43
C GLY A 18 -38.55 33.19 19.41
N LEU A 19 -38.01 32.68 20.52
CA LEU A 19 -38.04 31.29 20.96
C LEU A 19 -39.48 30.85 21.22
N ILE A 20 -39.92 29.77 20.54
CA ILE A 20 -41.18 29.08 20.86
C ILE A 20 -40.84 27.89 21.76
N HIS A 21 -41.25 28.00 23.03
CA HIS A 21 -41.30 26.88 23.97
C HIS A 21 -42.49 25.98 23.63
N HIS A 22 -42.24 24.74 23.20
CA HIS A 22 -43.24 23.69 23.27
C HIS A 22 -43.06 22.88 24.56
N ARG A 23 -44.05 23.03 25.46
CA ARG A 23 -44.27 22.19 26.64
C ARG A 23 -44.54 20.75 26.19
N TYR A 24 -43.74 19.80 26.63
CA TYR A 24 -44.12 18.39 26.60
C TYR A 24 -45.00 18.10 27.82
N THR A 25 -46.29 17.95 27.58
CA THR A 25 -47.25 17.36 28.52
C THR A 25 -47.01 15.86 28.63
N SER A 26 -46.85 15.39 29.86
CA SER A 26 -46.89 13.98 30.26
C SER A 26 -48.21 13.34 29.82
N LEU A 27 -48.13 12.27 29.02
CA LEU A 27 -49.24 11.36 28.75
C LEU A 27 -48.91 9.99 29.37
N ALA A 28 -49.85 9.50 30.16
CA ALA A 28 -49.80 8.23 30.88
C ALA A 28 -49.78 7.01 29.94
N PRO A 29 -49.23 5.86 30.37
CA PRO A 29 -49.10 4.67 29.52
C PRO A 29 -50.42 3.90 29.41
N LEU A 30 -50.81 3.56 28.16
CA LEU A 30 -51.89 2.63 27.87
C LEU A 30 -51.41 1.16 27.99
N PRO A 31 -52.22 0.24 28.55
CA PRO A 31 -51.84 -1.17 28.68
C PRO A 31 -52.11 -1.91 27.36
N GLY A 32 -51.05 -2.31 26.66
CA GLY A 32 -51.12 -3.13 25.46
C GLY A 32 -50.13 -4.30 25.54
N GLN A 33 -50.65 -5.52 25.63
CA GLN A 33 -49.89 -6.76 25.74
C GLN A 33 -48.83 -6.90 24.64
N VAL A 34 -47.55 -6.76 25.00
CA VAL A 34 -46.44 -7.24 24.18
C VAL A 34 -46.37 -8.75 24.34
N ARG A 35 -46.99 -9.50 23.41
CA ARG A 35 -46.72 -10.93 23.27
C ARG A 35 -45.24 -11.11 22.90
N ARG A 36 -44.42 -11.51 23.87
CA ARG A 36 -43.10 -12.09 23.60
C ARG A 36 -43.31 -13.30 22.69
N ARG A 37 -43.02 -13.16 21.40
CA ARG A 37 -42.77 -14.32 20.54
C ARG A 37 -41.42 -14.89 20.97
N SER A 38 -41.49 -16.00 21.70
CA SER A 38 -40.36 -16.89 21.96
C SER A 38 -39.67 -17.22 20.64
N TYR A 39 -38.40 -16.83 20.52
CA TYR A 39 -37.52 -17.26 19.44
C TYR A 39 -37.19 -18.72 19.68
N THR A 40 -37.96 -19.63 19.09
CA THR A 40 -37.62 -21.05 19.01
C THR A 40 -36.49 -21.16 17.98
N PRO A 41 -35.34 -21.77 18.30
CA PRO A 41 -34.29 -21.96 17.31
C PRO A 41 -34.84 -22.87 16.22
N HIS A 42 -35.01 -22.33 15.02
CA HIS A 42 -35.39 -23.13 13.86
C HIS A 42 -34.31 -24.18 13.64
N ARG A 43 -34.70 -25.42 13.92
CA ARG A 43 -34.03 -26.65 13.54
C ARG A 43 -33.63 -26.51 12.05
N GLN A 44 -32.33 -26.49 11.77
CA GLN A 44 -31.78 -26.50 10.41
C GLN A 44 -32.38 -27.71 9.68
N GLN A 45 -33.33 -27.45 8.78
CA GLN A 45 -33.93 -28.47 7.95
C GLN A 45 -33.69 -28.13 6.48
N HIS A 46 -33.07 -29.10 5.82
CA HIS A 46 -32.86 -29.31 4.39
C HIS A 46 -31.75 -28.49 3.71
N GLN A 47 -30.54 -29.05 3.82
CA GLN A 47 -29.54 -29.04 2.76
C GLN A 47 -30.19 -29.47 1.43
N GLN A 48 -30.23 -28.58 0.45
CA GLN A 48 -30.23 -28.99 -0.94
C GLN A 48 -28.77 -29.19 -1.34
N GLN A 49 -28.34 -30.45 -1.37
CA GLN A 49 -27.02 -30.86 -1.78
C GLN A 49 -26.91 -30.92 -3.30
N GLN A 50 -25.77 -30.39 -3.78
CA GLN A 50 -25.03 -30.69 -5.02
C GLN A 50 -25.60 -30.29 -6.39
N LEU A 51 -24.78 -29.52 -7.14
CA LEU A 51 -24.16 -29.82 -8.44
C LEU A 51 -23.61 -28.49 -9.02
N THR A 52 -22.43 -28.42 -9.66
CA THR A 52 -22.08 -29.03 -10.95
C THR A 52 -20.58 -29.35 -11.01
N HIS A 53 -20.23 -30.63 -11.10
CA HIS A 53 -18.98 -31.01 -11.77
C HIS A 53 -19.35 -31.30 -13.22
N GLN A 54 -19.11 -30.33 -14.10
CA GLN A 54 -19.06 -30.60 -15.54
C GLN A 54 -17.58 -30.71 -15.92
N PRO A 55 -17.06 -31.91 -16.21
CA PRO A 55 -15.70 -32.08 -16.68
C PRO A 55 -15.44 -31.15 -17.87
N GLY A 56 -14.40 -30.30 -17.79
CA GLY A 56 -14.02 -29.35 -18.84
C GLY A 56 -14.57 -27.91 -18.73
N GLN A 57 -15.41 -27.59 -17.73
CA GLN A 57 -15.91 -26.21 -17.51
C GLN A 57 -15.67 -25.66 -16.09
N THR A 58 -15.43 -26.53 -15.11
CA THR A 58 -15.02 -26.15 -13.75
C THR A 58 -13.53 -26.44 -13.55
N PRO A 59 -12.78 -25.65 -12.78
CA PRO A 59 -11.42 -26.01 -12.38
C PRO A 59 -11.42 -27.40 -11.71
N ASP A 60 -10.64 -28.34 -12.25
CA ASP A 60 -10.70 -29.77 -11.90
C ASP A 60 -10.40 -30.07 -10.42
N ASN A 61 -9.87 -29.10 -9.69
CA ASN A 61 -9.40 -29.18 -8.31
C ASN A 61 -10.33 -28.48 -7.29
N ILE A 62 -11.49 -27.92 -7.68
CA ILE A 62 -12.37 -27.18 -6.76
C ILE A 62 -13.75 -27.83 -6.64
N THR A 63 -14.19 -28.09 -5.41
CA THR A 63 -15.55 -28.52 -5.07
C THR A 63 -16.39 -27.29 -4.75
N ILE A 64 -17.55 -27.17 -5.40
CA ILE A 64 -18.49 -26.06 -5.23
C ILE A 64 -19.80 -26.62 -4.68
N SER A 65 -20.28 -26.05 -3.58
CA SER A 65 -21.62 -26.31 -3.03
C SER A 65 -22.23 -24.98 -2.59
N TRP A 66 -23.53 -24.94 -2.29
CA TRP A 66 -24.18 -23.70 -1.92
C TRP A 66 -25.40 -23.91 -1.02
N THR A 67 -25.82 -22.80 -0.41
CA THR A 67 -27.02 -22.63 0.40
C THR A 67 -27.68 -21.32 -0.02
N HIS A 68 -28.89 -21.03 0.48
CA HIS A 68 -29.54 -19.74 0.21
C HIS A 68 -28.67 -18.53 0.55
N ASP A 69 -27.79 -18.63 1.55
CA ASP A 69 -27.00 -17.49 2.03
C ASP A 69 -25.54 -17.50 1.54
N HIS A 70 -25.03 -18.64 1.07
CA HIS A 70 -23.60 -18.80 0.78
C HIS A 70 -23.29 -19.74 -0.38
N ILE A 71 -22.28 -19.40 -1.19
CA ILE A 71 -21.47 -20.35 -1.97
C ILE A 71 -20.31 -20.85 -1.09
N LEU A 72 -20.05 -22.15 -1.15
CA LEU A 72 -19.00 -22.86 -0.41
C LEU A 72 -17.99 -23.43 -1.40
N LEU A 73 -16.71 -23.06 -1.25
CA LEU A 73 -15.61 -23.43 -2.13
C LEU A 73 -14.55 -24.24 -1.35
N GLN A 74 -14.14 -25.39 -1.87
CA GLN A 74 -13.14 -26.25 -1.25
C GLN A 74 -12.17 -26.86 -2.27
N HIS A 75 -10.86 -26.76 -2.03
CA HIS A 75 -9.86 -27.44 -2.85
C HIS A 75 -9.91 -28.97 -2.62
N ARG A 76 -9.81 -29.78 -3.69
CA ARG A 76 -9.83 -31.25 -3.61
C ARG A 76 -8.70 -31.81 -2.75
N ASP A 77 -7.47 -31.31 -2.89
CA ASP A 77 -6.34 -31.73 -2.03
C ASP A 77 -6.52 -31.37 -0.55
N ARG A 78 -7.49 -30.49 -0.22
CA ARG A 78 -7.84 -30.12 1.15
C ARG A 78 -9.11 -30.81 1.65
N GLN A 79 -9.66 -31.79 0.92
CA GLN A 79 -10.83 -32.56 1.40
C GLN A 79 -10.51 -33.36 2.67
N ASN A 80 -9.25 -33.74 2.90
CA ASN A 80 -8.78 -34.36 4.14
C ASN A 80 -8.24 -33.35 5.17
N SER A 81 -8.32 -32.04 4.91
CA SER A 81 -7.87 -31.02 5.87
C SER A 81 -9.00 -30.65 6.84
N THR A 82 -8.67 -30.35 8.09
CA THR A 82 -9.61 -29.85 9.12
C THR A 82 -10.11 -28.42 8.86
N LEU A 83 -9.63 -27.74 7.80
CA LEU A 83 -10.00 -26.36 7.50
C LEU A 83 -11.39 -26.30 6.83
N PRO A 84 -12.28 -25.41 7.29
CA PRO A 84 -13.61 -25.27 6.72
C PRO A 84 -13.58 -24.73 5.28
N PRO A 85 -14.60 -25.03 4.45
CA PRO A 85 -14.71 -24.47 3.12
C PRO A 85 -14.79 -22.94 3.17
N ARG A 86 -14.22 -22.28 2.16
CA ARG A 86 -14.33 -20.84 1.99
C ARG A 86 -15.77 -20.48 1.64
N ARG A 87 -16.29 -19.39 2.21
CA ARG A 87 -17.69 -18.97 2.06
C ARG A 87 -17.78 -17.62 1.36
N LEU A 88 -18.63 -17.53 0.34
CA LEU A 88 -18.99 -16.27 -0.32
C LEU A 88 -20.47 -15.99 -0.06
N HIS A 89 -20.78 -14.88 0.60
CA HIS A 89 -22.14 -14.53 1.03
C HIS A 89 -23.01 -14.02 -0.13
N ALA A 90 -24.29 -14.37 -0.14
CA ALA A 90 -25.27 -14.01 -1.18
C ALA A 90 -25.29 -12.51 -1.47
N ALA A 91 -25.46 -11.68 -0.43
CA ALA A 91 -25.46 -10.22 -0.57
C ALA A 91 -24.17 -9.66 -1.21
N THR A 92 -22.99 -10.18 -0.82
CA THR A 92 -21.71 -9.75 -1.40
C THR A 92 -21.62 -10.11 -2.87
N LEU A 93 -21.98 -11.35 -3.23
CA LEU A 93 -21.98 -11.81 -4.60
C LEU A 93 -22.93 -10.97 -5.46
N ARG A 94 -24.13 -10.70 -4.95
CA ARG A 94 -25.11 -9.86 -5.63
C ARG A 94 -24.61 -8.43 -5.86
N ASP A 95 -23.90 -7.87 -4.88
CA ASP A 95 -23.35 -6.51 -4.96
C ASP A 95 -22.32 -6.35 -6.08
N GLU A 96 -21.66 -7.44 -6.44
CA GLU A 96 -20.58 -7.49 -7.42
C GLU A 96 -21.06 -7.80 -8.84
N CYS A 97 -22.38 -7.93 -9.05
CA CYS A 97 -22.95 -8.26 -10.35
C CYS A 97 -22.38 -7.38 -11.49
N GLY A 98 -21.82 -8.04 -12.50
CA GLY A 98 -21.15 -7.42 -13.63
C GLY A 98 -22.03 -7.17 -14.85
N CYS A 99 -23.32 -7.54 -14.80
CA CYS A 99 -24.18 -7.54 -15.98
C CYS A 99 -24.56 -6.10 -16.43
N PRO A 100 -24.96 -5.91 -17.70
CA PRO A 100 -25.38 -4.59 -18.24
C PRO A 100 -26.56 -3.92 -17.53
N ILE A 101 -27.31 -4.66 -16.71
CA ILE A 101 -28.42 -4.13 -15.91
C ILE A 101 -27.89 -3.49 -14.61
N CYS A 102 -26.90 -4.15 -14.01
CA CYS A 102 -26.32 -3.77 -12.73
C CYS A 102 -25.13 -2.80 -12.87
N ARG A 103 -24.57 -2.69 -14.08
CA ARG A 103 -23.49 -1.77 -14.41
C ARG A 103 -23.78 -1.04 -15.72
N ASP A 104 -23.44 0.24 -15.74
CA ASP A 104 -23.47 1.05 -16.94
C ASP A 104 -22.48 0.47 -17.97
N GLU A 105 -22.93 0.25 -19.21
CA GLU A 105 -22.13 -0.43 -20.24
C GLU A 105 -20.89 0.36 -20.65
N SER A 106 -20.96 1.70 -20.60
CA SER A 106 -19.85 2.57 -21.02
C SER A 106 -18.77 2.69 -19.95
N SER A 107 -19.16 2.95 -18.71
CA SER A 107 -18.24 3.23 -17.61
C SER A 107 -17.91 2.01 -16.75
N GLY A 108 -18.72 0.94 -16.84
CA GLY A 108 -18.66 -0.20 -15.94
C GLY A 108 -19.07 0.12 -14.50
N ASN A 109 -19.56 1.34 -14.23
CA ASN A 109 -19.95 1.76 -12.90
C ASN A 109 -21.25 1.08 -12.46
N LYS A 110 -21.30 0.70 -11.18
CA LYS A 110 -22.49 0.10 -10.59
C LYS A 110 -23.66 1.08 -10.63
N THR A 111 -24.82 0.61 -11.08
CA THR A 111 -26.01 1.47 -11.22
C THR A 111 -26.81 1.61 -9.93
N PHE A 112 -26.60 0.72 -8.95
CA PHE A 112 -27.36 0.64 -7.69
C PHE A 112 -26.46 0.76 -6.45
N ALA A 113 -27.01 1.25 -5.34
CA ALA A 113 -26.33 1.28 -4.05
C ALA A 113 -26.45 -0.08 -3.34
N SER A 114 -25.42 -0.48 -2.59
CA SER A 114 -25.40 -1.78 -1.90
C SER A 114 -26.53 -1.91 -0.86
N VAL A 115 -27.00 -0.80 -0.31
CA VAL A 115 -28.14 -0.74 0.63
C VAL A 115 -29.48 -1.07 -0.02
N GLU A 116 -29.56 -1.08 -1.35
CA GLU A 116 -30.77 -1.49 -2.06
C GLU A 116 -30.90 -3.02 -2.14
N ILE A 117 -29.84 -3.79 -1.84
CA ILE A 117 -29.90 -5.24 -1.74
C ILE A 117 -30.69 -5.60 -0.48
N PRO A 118 -31.84 -6.31 -0.60
CA PRO A 118 -32.61 -6.70 0.56
C PRO A 118 -31.80 -7.63 1.50
N PRO A 119 -31.87 -7.45 2.82
CA PRO A 119 -31.21 -8.36 3.78
C PRO A 119 -31.59 -9.84 3.61
N GLU A 120 -32.78 -10.09 3.07
CA GLU A 120 -33.36 -11.39 2.76
C GLU A 120 -33.01 -11.93 1.36
N ILE A 121 -32.06 -11.31 0.65
CA ILE A 121 -31.51 -11.80 -0.62
C ILE A 121 -31.07 -13.27 -0.49
N ARG A 122 -31.47 -14.13 -1.43
CA ARG A 122 -31.14 -15.56 -1.40
C ARG A 122 -30.64 -16.05 -2.74
N ILE A 123 -29.62 -16.89 -2.71
CA ILE A 123 -29.21 -17.70 -3.86
C ILE A 123 -30.30 -18.73 -4.13
N VAL A 124 -30.75 -18.81 -5.38
CA VAL A 124 -31.76 -19.78 -5.83
C VAL A 124 -31.30 -20.63 -7.01
N GLY A 125 -30.18 -20.25 -7.64
CA GLY A 125 -29.59 -21.01 -8.74
C GLY A 125 -28.09 -20.75 -8.84
N VAL A 126 -27.34 -21.81 -9.12
CA VAL A 126 -25.90 -21.78 -9.34
C VAL A 126 -25.59 -22.71 -10.49
N ARG A 127 -24.81 -22.24 -11.48
CA ARG A 127 -24.34 -23.09 -12.58
C ARG A 127 -22.97 -22.65 -13.08
N ALA A 128 -22.19 -23.58 -13.60
CA ALA A 128 -20.97 -23.27 -14.33
C ALA A 128 -21.32 -22.60 -15.68
N THR A 129 -20.50 -21.63 -16.08
CA THR A 129 -20.46 -21.05 -17.42
C THR A 129 -19.05 -21.12 -17.98
N GLN A 130 -18.89 -20.75 -19.25
CA GLN A 130 -17.56 -20.61 -19.85
C GLN A 130 -16.69 -19.60 -19.09
N ASP A 131 -17.28 -18.50 -18.63
CA ASP A 131 -16.54 -17.37 -18.03
C ASP A 131 -16.45 -17.43 -16.50
N GLY A 132 -17.27 -18.27 -15.84
CA GLY A 132 -17.28 -18.34 -14.39
C GLY A 132 -18.45 -19.10 -13.77
N LEU A 133 -18.69 -18.84 -12.49
CA LEU A 133 -19.82 -19.37 -11.74
C LEU A 133 -21.00 -18.40 -11.82
N GLY A 134 -22.04 -18.76 -12.57
CA GLY A 134 -23.28 -17.98 -12.69
C GLY A 134 -24.24 -18.22 -11.53
N ILE A 135 -24.81 -17.14 -11.00
CA ILE A 135 -25.60 -17.11 -9.76
C ILE A 135 -26.87 -16.29 -9.96
N GLN A 136 -27.99 -16.91 -9.61
CA GLN A 136 -29.33 -16.31 -9.62
C GLN A 136 -29.82 -16.07 -8.20
N PHE A 137 -30.55 -14.96 -8.02
CA PHE A 137 -31.03 -14.52 -6.71
C PHE A 137 -32.55 -14.36 -6.68
N ALA A 138 -33.14 -14.61 -5.51
CA ALA A 138 -34.49 -14.20 -5.13
C ALA A 138 -34.44 -13.12 -4.04
N ASN A 139 -35.55 -12.40 -3.88
CA ASN A 139 -35.64 -11.19 -3.05
C ASN A 139 -34.58 -10.16 -3.45
N ASP A 140 -34.50 -9.88 -4.75
CA ASP A 140 -33.51 -8.98 -5.30
C ASP A 140 -33.93 -7.50 -5.12
N VAL A 141 -33.01 -6.58 -5.47
CA VAL A 141 -33.26 -5.15 -5.54
C VAL A 141 -34.54 -4.87 -6.33
N VAL A 142 -35.52 -4.23 -5.69
CA VAL A 142 -36.89 -4.04 -6.17
C VAL A 142 -36.97 -3.49 -7.60
N ARG A 143 -36.09 -2.55 -7.97
CA ARG A 143 -36.13 -1.92 -9.30
C ARG A 143 -35.66 -2.83 -10.45
N PHE A 144 -35.08 -3.99 -10.14
CA PHE A 144 -34.73 -5.02 -11.11
C PHE A 144 -35.74 -6.17 -11.14
N GLU A 145 -36.84 -6.08 -10.38
CA GLU A 145 -37.93 -7.04 -10.47
C GLU A 145 -38.45 -7.16 -11.91
N GLY A 146 -38.66 -8.39 -12.35
CA GLY A 146 -39.07 -8.70 -13.73
C GLY A 146 -37.95 -8.58 -14.78
N ARG A 147 -36.74 -8.13 -14.42
CA ARG A 147 -35.58 -8.11 -15.32
C ARG A 147 -34.65 -9.26 -15.00
N ALA A 148 -34.71 -10.32 -15.82
CA ALA A 148 -33.81 -11.45 -15.67
C ALA A 148 -32.35 -11.02 -15.84
N HIS A 149 -31.52 -11.29 -14.84
CA HIS A 149 -30.10 -11.01 -14.87
C HIS A 149 -29.36 -12.02 -13.99
N GLU A 150 -28.05 -12.12 -14.19
CA GLU A 150 -27.22 -13.11 -13.51
C GLU A 150 -25.90 -12.49 -13.08
N THR A 151 -25.42 -12.88 -11.90
CA THR A 151 -24.05 -12.59 -11.46
C THR A 151 -23.12 -13.71 -11.89
N VAL A 152 -22.10 -13.40 -12.68
CA VAL A 152 -21.02 -14.34 -13.01
C VAL A 152 -19.79 -14.01 -12.17
N VAL A 153 -19.35 -14.95 -11.35
CA VAL A 153 -18.08 -14.88 -10.60
C VAL A 153 -16.98 -15.50 -11.46
N PRO A 154 -15.98 -14.75 -11.95
CA PRO A 154 -14.96 -15.30 -12.83
C PRO A 154 -14.18 -16.47 -12.21
N TRP A 155 -13.78 -17.45 -13.02
CA TRP A 155 -13.04 -18.62 -12.53
C TRP A 155 -11.73 -18.26 -11.80
N GLU A 156 -10.98 -17.29 -12.31
CA GLU A 156 -9.76 -16.77 -11.65
C GLU A 156 -10.04 -16.30 -10.21
N ARG A 157 -11.20 -15.69 -9.98
CA ARG A 157 -11.60 -15.24 -8.64
C ARG A 157 -11.94 -16.42 -7.74
N VAL A 158 -12.64 -17.43 -8.27
CA VAL A 158 -12.96 -18.66 -7.52
C VAL A 158 -11.67 -19.34 -7.07
N GLU A 159 -10.70 -19.48 -7.98
CA GLU A 159 -9.38 -20.04 -7.68
C GLU A 159 -8.63 -19.21 -6.64
N ARG A 160 -8.59 -17.87 -6.80
CA ARG A 160 -7.92 -16.98 -5.84
C ARG A 160 -8.50 -17.07 -4.43
N VAL A 161 -9.83 -17.20 -4.29
CA VAL A 161 -10.47 -17.35 -2.97
C VAL A 161 -10.07 -18.65 -2.30
N VAL A 162 -9.93 -19.73 -3.08
CA VAL A 162 -9.54 -21.05 -2.56
C VAL A 162 -8.05 -21.11 -2.24
N SER A 163 -7.21 -20.49 -3.07
CA SER A 163 -5.75 -20.46 -2.93
C SER A 163 -5.25 -19.47 -1.89
N ALA A 164 -6.07 -18.49 -1.48
CA ALA A 164 -5.72 -17.57 -0.42
C ALA A 164 -5.35 -18.33 0.87
N SER A 165 -4.10 -18.14 1.34
CA SER A 165 -3.63 -18.67 2.62
C SER A 165 -4.57 -18.24 3.76
N SER A 166 -4.61 -19.03 4.82
CA SER A 166 -5.52 -18.90 5.97
C SER A 166 -5.28 -17.64 6.80
N TYR A 167 -5.36 -16.44 6.23
CA TYR A 167 -5.48 -15.22 7.03
C TYR A 167 -6.95 -14.97 7.37
N CYS A 168 -7.48 -15.79 8.28
CA CYS A 168 -8.67 -15.49 9.04
C CYS A 168 -8.28 -15.52 10.52
N PRO A 169 -8.17 -14.37 11.22
CA PRO A 169 -8.23 -14.41 12.67
C PRO A 169 -9.63 -14.89 13.03
N ALA A 170 -9.67 -15.99 13.78
CA ALA A 170 -10.90 -16.59 14.26
C ALA A 170 -11.81 -15.55 14.91
N SER A 171 -13.11 -15.72 14.69
CA SER A 171 -14.19 -15.13 15.47
C SER A 171 -13.86 -15.18 16.96
N VAL A 172 -13.77 -14.00 17.59
CA VAL A 172 -13.76 -13.89 19.05
C VAL A 172 -15.07 -14.47 19.56
N SER A 173 -14.98 -15.61 20.25
CA SER A 173 -16.07 -16.18 21.01
C SER A 173 -16.52 -15.16 22.05
N ALA A 174 -17.80 -14.78 21.98
CA ALA A 174 -18.44 -13.96 22.99
C ALA A 174 -18.44 -14.75 24.32
N SER A 175 -17.61 -14.32 25.26
CA SER A 175 -17.88 -14.50 26.69
C SER A 175 -17.89 -13.12 27.33
N ALA A 176 -19.06 -12.76 27.84
CA ALA A 176 -19.34 -11.46 28.42
C ALA A 176 -18.70 -11.37 29.81
N SER A 177 -17.96 -10.30 30.06
CA SER A 177 -17.93 -9.65 31.38
C SER A 177 -17.78 -8.14 31.17
N GLN A 178 -18.62 -7.40 31.88
CA GLN A 178 -18.88 -5.97 31.70
C GLN A 178 -17.85 -5.14 32.47
N SER A 179 -17.27 -4.11 31.84
CA SER A 179 -17.22 -2.74 32.40
C SER A 179 -16.55 -1.72 31.45
N ALA A 180 -17.35 -0.68 31.15
CA ALA A 180 -17.03 0.73 30.89
C ALA A 180 -15.95 1.18 29.88
N SER A 181 -16.47 1.72 28.76
CA SER A 181 -16.16 3.02 28.12
C SER A 181 -14.76 3.29 27.50
N ALA A 182 -14.68 3.05 26.19
CA ALA A 182 -14.18 4.03 25.21
C ALA A 182 -14.70 3.63 23.82
N SER A 183 -15.35 4.57 23.13
CA SER A 183 -15.93 4.37 21.79
C SER A 183 -14.84 4.25 20.73
N ALA A 184 -14.39 3.02 20.44
CA ALA A 184 -13.64 2.70 19.24
C ALA A 184 -14.59 2.02 18.23
N SER A 185 -14.97 2.76 17.18
CA SER A 185 -15.64 2.17 16.02
C SER A 185 -14.77 1.08 15.40
N PRO A 186 -15.31 -0.09 15.01
CA PRO A 186 -14.53 -1.08 14.28
C PRO A 186 -14.18 -0.50 12.91
N ALA A 187 -12.91 -0.24 12.69
CA ALA A 187 -12.38 0.21 11.40
C ALA A 187 -12.81 -0.78 10.32
N ARG A 188 -13.73 -0.33 9.46
CA ARG A 188 -14.20 -1.08 8.29
C ARG A 188 -13.02 -1.32 7.36
N ARG A 189 -12.70 -2.60 7.15
CA ARG A 189 -11.69 -3.06 6.20
C ARG A 189 -12.16 -2.76 4.78
N HIS A 190 -11.48 -1.84 4.10
CA HIS A 190 -11.62 -1.66 2.65
C HIS A 190 -10.77 -2.72 1.92
N PRO A 191 -11.31 -3.45 0.92
CA PRO A 191 -10.52 -4.41 0.12
C PRO A 191 -9.53 -3.75 -0.85
N ASN A 192 -9.42 -2.42 -0.86
CA ASN A 192 -8.53 -1.65 -1.74
C ASN A 192 -7.49 -0.86 -0.95
N SER A 193 -6.81 -1.50 0.01
CA SER A 193 -5.56 -0.89 0.49
C SER A 193 -4.55 -0.91 -0.67
N LEU A 194 -3.82 0.20 -0.86
CA LEU A 194 -2.70 0.27 -1.82
C LEU A 194 -1.72 -0.91 -1.61
N PHE A 195 -1.61 -1.36 -0.37
CA PHE A 195 -0.83 -2.51 0.05
C PHE A 195 -1.29 -3.82 -0.60
N HIS A 196 -2.60 -4.14 -0.60
CA HIS A 196 -3.10 -5.34 -1.29
C HIS A 196 -2.81 -5.30 -2.80
N ARG A 197 -2.86 -4.12 -3.42
CA ARG A 197 -2.48 -3.96 -4.82
C ARG A 197 -0.99 -4.20 -5.04
N LYS A 198 -0.11 -3.65 -4.20
CA LYS A 198 1.35 -3.89 -4.28
C LYS A 198 1.65 -5.38 -4.09
N GLN A 199 1.06 -6.04 -3.09
CA GLN A 199 1.26 -7.48 -2.86
C GLN A 199 0.81 -8.34 -4.05
N ALA A 200 -0.36 -8.05 -4.64
CA ALA A 200 -0.84 -8.76 -5.82
C ALA A 200 0.10 -8.60 -7.03
N LEU A 201 0.68 -7.41 -7.20
CA LEU A 201 1.71 -7.17 -8.21
C LEU A 201 2.99 -7.95 -7.92
N LEU A 202 3.48 -7.92 -6.68
CA LEU A 202 4.69 -8.66 -6.29
C LEU A 202 4.52 -10.17 -6.40
N ALA A 203 3.33 -10.72 -6.17
CA ALA A 203 3.05 -12.14 -6.42
C ALA A 203 3.25 -12.52 -7.90
N ARG A 204 2.96 -11.59 -8.81
CA ARG A 204 3.14 -11.76 -10.26
C ARG A 204 4.58 -11.51 -10.69
N THR A 205 5.17 -10.39 -10.28
CA THR A 205 6.51 -9.97 -10.73
C THR A 205 7.66 -10.58 -9.93
N GLY A 206 7.38 -11.13 -8.75
CA GLY A 206 8.39 -11.41 -7.73
C GLY A 206 8.93 -10.15 -7.04
N VAL A 207 9.73 -10.36 -6.01
CA VAL A 207 10.55 -9.34 -5.33
C VAL A 207 11.94 -9.91 -5.07
N HIS A 208 12.96 -9.06 -5.04
CA HIS A 208 14.31 -9.43 -4.63
C HIS A 208 14.80 -8.41 -3.62
N TYR A 209 14.99 -8.84 -2.38
CA TYR A 209 15.65 -8.05 -1.34
C TYR A 209 17.16 -8.12 -1.54
N TRP A 210 17.86 -7.02 -1.30
CA TRP A 210 19.27 -6.91 -1.69
C TRP A 210 20.15 -6.21 -0.67
N ASP A 211 21.41 -6.62 -0.65
CA ASP A 211 22.55 -5.85 -0.18
C ASP A 211 23.31 -5.22 -1.37
N ALA A 212 24.45 -4.58 -1.11
CA ALA A 212 25.23 -3.93 -2.14
C ALA A 212 25.74 -4.91 -3.21
N SER A 213 26.15 -6.12 -2.81
CA SER A 213 26.64 -7.16 -3.73
C SER A 213 25.52 -7.64 -4.65
N THR A 214 24.38 -8.00 -4.06
CA THR A 214 23.19 -8.44 -4.77
C THR A 214 22.72 -7.38 -5.76
N LEU A 215 22.61 -6.12 -5.32
CA LEU A 215 22.15 -5.05 -6.19
C LEU A 215 23.15 -4.76 -7.32
N SER A 216 24.46 -4.77 -7.05
CA SER A 216 25.49 -4.50 -8.06
C SER A 216 25.44 -5.48 -9.23
N THR A 217 25.00 -6.71 -9.00
CA THR A 217 24.88 -7.74 -10.06
C THR A 217 23.54 -7.72 -10.80
N GLN A 218 22.50 -7.15 -10.17
CA GLN A 218 21.13 -7.19 -10.70
C GLN A 218 20.61 -5.83 -11.18
N ILE A 219 21.27 -4.74 -10.82
CA ILE A 219 20.84 -3.38 -11.17
C ILE A 219 20.75 -3.23 -12.69
N ARG A 220 19.59 -2.79 -13.16
CA ARG A 220 19.34 -2.59 -14.59
C ARG A 220 19.52 -1.14 -14.96
N LYS A 221 20.21 -0.93 -16.09
CA LYS A 221 20.33 0.34 -16.79
C LYS A 221 19.61 0.20 -18.12
N ILE A 222 18.51 0.92 -18.29
CA ILE A 222 17.62 0.82 -19.45
C ILE A 222 17.77 2.09 -20.29
N ASP A 223 17.88 1.94 -21.59
CA ASP A 223 18.00 3.09 -22.49
C ASP A 223 16.73 3.97 -22.47
N TYR A 224 16.90 5.29 -22.36
CA TYR A 224 15.80 6.26 -22.34
C TYR A 224 14.93 6.18 -23.59
N HIS A 225 15.52 6.06 -24.79
CA HIS A 225 14.76 6.03 -26.03
C HIS A 225 13.96 4.73 -26.16
N ALA A 226 14.53 3.60 -25.73
CA ALA A 226 13.80 2.34 -25.64
C ALA A 226 12.61 2.43 -24.66
N PHE A 227 12.80 3.07 -23.50
CA PHE A 227 11.74 3.32 -22.52
C PHE A 227 10.62 4.22 -23.07
N MET A 228 10.98 5.28 -23.80
CA MET A 228 10.03 6.23 -24.38
C MET A 228 9.33 5.72 -25.64
N ALA A 229 9.86 4.67 -26.28
CA ALA A 229 9.27 4.11 -27.50
C ALA A 229 7.81 3.66 -27.26
N SER A 230 6.98 3.86 -28.29
CA SER A 230 5.61 3.36 -28.36
C SER A 230 5.40 2.62 -29.68
N SER A 231 4.50 1.63 -29.71
CA SER A 231 4.01 1.13 -30.99
C SER A 231 3.16 2.21 -31.67
N SER A 232 3.06 2.18 -32.99
CA SER A 232 2.33 3.14 -33.83
C SER A 232 0.80 3.09 -33.66
N SER A 233 0.29 2.47 -32.59
CA SER A 233 -1.14 2.39 -32.32
C SER A 233 -1.69 3.77 -31.90
N PRO A 234 -2.76 4.27 -32.54
CA PRO A 234 -3.32 5.60 -32.26
C PRO A 234 -4.11 5.69 -30.94
N SER A 235 -4.28 4.59 -30.21
CA SER A 235 -4.99 4.56 -28.93
C SER A 235 -4.06 4.23 -27.76
N PRO A 236 -4.16 4.92 -26.61
CA PRO A 236 -3.39 4.59 -25.40
C PRO A 236 -3.89 3.27 -24.79
N SER A 237 -3.48 2.16 -25.39
CA SER A 237 -3.66 0.80 -24.87
C SER A 237 -2.40 0.33 -24.13
N PRO A 238 -2.50 -0.55 -23.11
CA PRO A 238 -1.33 -1.24 -22.56
C PRO A 238 -0.42 -1.89 -23.61
N SER A 239 -0.98 -2.29 -24.76
CA SER A 239 -0.23 -2.84 -25.90
C SER A 239 0.60 -1.80 -26.69
N SER A 240 0.48 -0.50 -26.39
CA SER A 240 1.28 0.54 -27.03
C SER A 240 2.62 0.80 -26.36
N TYR A 241 2.86 0.28 -25.16
CA TYR A 241 4.12 0.44 -24.44
C TYR A 241 5.19 -0.55 -24.92
N SER A 242 6.43 -0.09 -24.98
CA SER A 242 7.58 -0.94 -25.34
C SER A 242 7.88 -1.98 -24.24
N PRO A 243 8.58 -3.08 -24.57
CA PRO A 243 9.10 -4.00 -23.56
C PRO A 243 9.96 -3.29 -22.50
N ALA A 244 10.81 -2.35 -22.92
CA ALA A 244 11.66 -1.56 -22.02
C ALA A 244 10.86 -0.71 -21.03
N PHE A 245 9.67 -0.22 -21.41
CA PHE A 245 8.76 0.45 -20.47
C PHE A 245 8.31 -0.49 -19.34
N TRP A 246 7.85 -1.69 -19.69
CA TRP A 246 7.40 -2.67 -18.70
C TRP A 246 8.55 -3.17 -17.83
N ASP A 247 9.73 -3.33 -18.42
CA ASP A 247 10.95 -3.68 -17.72
C ASP A 247 11.31 -2.69 -16.62
N VAL A 248 11.16 -1.38 -16.84
CA VAL A 248 11.37 -0.35 -15.80
C VAL A 248 10.41 -0.56 -14.63
N LEU A 249 9.11 -0.74 -14.90
CA LEU A 249 8.08 -0.93 -13.85
C LEU A 249 8.29 -2.22 -13.07
N ILE A 250 8.61 -3.31 -13.77
CA ILE A 250 8.89 -4.61 -13.16
C ILE A 250 10.17 -4.53 -12.30
N THR A 251 11.20 -3.83 -12.78
CA THR A 251 12.44 -3.63 -12.01
C THR A 251 12.19 -2.78 -10.76
N LEU A 252 11.38 -1.72 -10.86
CA LEU A 252 10.96 -0.93 -9.69
C LEU A 252 10.17 -1.76 -8.68
N LEU A 253 9.29 -2.67 -9.11
CA LEU A 253 8.60 -3.56 -8.19
C LEU A 253 9.55 -4.58 -7.55
N ARG A 254 10.41 -5.21 -8.35
CA ARG A 254 11.29 -6.31 -7.92
C ARG A 254 12.42 -5.82 -7.02
N LEU A 255 13.18 -4.82 -7.48
CA LEU A 255 14.37 -4.30 -6.81
C LEU A 255 14.09 -2.99 -6.07
N GLY A 256 13.02 -2.26 -6.38
CA GLY A 256 12.82 -0.94 -5.78
C GLY A 256 13.69 0.16 -6.40
N ILE A 257 14.55 -0.15 -7.38
CA ILE A 257 15.46 0.82 -8.00
C ILE A 257 15.81 0.41 -9.44
N VAL A 258 15.92 1.38 -10.34
CA VAL A 258 16.34 1.21 -11.73
C VAL A 258 16.97 2.49 -12.27
N TYR A 259 17.89 2.36 -13.22
CA TYR A 259 18.47 3.50 -13.94
C TYR A 259 17.96 3.56 -15.37
N LEU A 260 17.75 4.78 -15.85
CA LEU A 260 17.70 5.12 -17.26
C LEU A 260 19.03 5.73 -17.69
N THR A 261 19.51 5.36 -18.89
CA THR A 261 20.71 5.94 -19.50
C THR A 261 20.36 6.73 -20.75
N HIS A 262 21.27 7.61 -21.18
CA HIS A 262 21.10 8.48 -22.35
C HIS A 262 19.85 9.37 -22.27
N VAL A 263 19.47 9.77 -21.06
CA VAL A 263 18.40 10.74 -20.86
C VAL A 263 18.89 12.10 -21.36
N PRO A 264 18.16 12.78 -22.26
CA PRO A 264 18.62 14.07 -22.78
C PRO A 264 18.75 15.10 -21.67
N ARG A 265 19.82 15.90 -21.71
CA ARG A 265 20.05 17.06 -20.82
C ARG A 265 19.09 18.21 -21.16
N HIS A 266 17.80 17.96 -20.94
CA HIS A 266 16.71 18.90 -21.16
C HIS A 266 15.76 18.90 -19.96
N GLU A 267 15.21 20.05 -19.62
CA GLU A 267 14.38 20.20 -18.42
C GLU A 267 13.12 19.33 -18.46
N SER A 268 12.51 19.19 -19.65
CA SER A 268 11.31 18.37 -19.83
C SER A 268 11.57 16.86 -19.77
N SER A 269 12.83 16.40 -19.81
CA SER A 269 13.14 14.96 -19.77
C SER A 269 12.56 14.30 -18.52
N LEU A 270 12.68 14.96 -17.36
CA LEU A 270 12.13 14.45 -16.10
C LEU A 270 10.60 14.36 -16.14
N THR A 271 9.93 15.42 -16.62
CA THR A 271 8.46 15.42 -16.73
C THR A 271 7.98 14.40 -17.76
N ASN A 272 8.74 14.16 -18.83
CA ASN A 272 8.42 13.16 -19.84
C ASN A 272 8.52 11.74 -19.28
N ILE A 273 9.58 11.44 -18.52
CA ILE A 273 9.74 10.14 -17.84
C ILE A 273 8.57 9.91 -16.87
N ILE A 274 8.27 10.88 -16.02
CA ILE A 274 7.19 10.76 -15.05
C ILE A 274 5.84 10.58 -15.76
N SER A 275 5.50 11.48 -16.70
CA SER A 275 4.22 11.45 -17.42
C SER A 275 4.04 10.21 -18.30
N ARG A 276 5.15 9.57 -18.70
CA ARG A 276 5.12 8.29 -19.39
C ARG A 276 4.64 7.15 -18.48
N ILE A 277 5.00 7.20 -17.20
CA ILE A 277 4.57 6.22 -16.19
C ILE A 277 3.16 6.58 -15.68
N ALA A 278 3.01 7.76 -15.09
CA ALA A 278 1.78 8.21 -14.45
C ALA A 278 1.79 9.74 -14.17
N ASN A 279 0.90 10.22 -13.30
CA ASN A 279 0.84 11.63 -12.98
C ASN A 279 2.04 12.07 -12.14
N LEU A 280 2.47 13.31 -12.38
CA LEU A 280 3.44 13.96 -11.54
C LEU A 280 2.78 14.35 -10.22
N ARG A 281 3.42 14.00 -9.11
CA ARG A 281 3.00 14.44 -7.78
C ARG A 281 3.63 15.78 -7.45
N GLU A 282 2.83 16.83 -7.53
CA GLU A 282 3.23 18.18 -7.12
C GLU A 282 3.33 18.29 -5.60
N THR A 283 4.32 19.05 -5.12
CA THR A 283 4.60 19.23 -3.69
C THR A 283 4.91 20.71 -3.39
N CYS A 284 5.25 21.05 -2.15
CA CYS A 284 5.76 22.38 -1.81
C CYS A 284 7.06 22.76 -2.54
N TYR A 285 7.79 21.79 -3.12
CA TYR A 285 8.94 22.03 -4.00
C TYR A 285 8.55 22.23 -5.47
N GLY A 286 7.23 22.28 -5.77
CA GLY A 286 6.68 22.40 -7.12
C GLY A 286 6.52 21.06 -7.83
N ARG A 287 6.36 21.13 -9.15
CA ARG A 287 6.24 19.97 -10.05
C ARG A 287 7.57 19.22 -10.18
N THR A 288 8.67 19.96 -10.26
CA THR A 288 10.03 19.44 -10.31
C THR A 288 10.91 20.34 -9.49
N PHE A 289 12.02 19.83 -8.97
CA PHE A 289 12.95 20.62 -8.17
C PHE A 289 14.41 20.41 -8.61
N ASP A 290 15.23 21.43 -8.40
CA ASP A 290 16.65 21.40 -8.71
C ASP A 290 17.48 21.13 -7.46
N VAL A 291 18.26 20.07 -7.49
CA VAL A 291 19.25 19.74 -6.46
C VAL A 291 20.61 20.27 -6.91
N ARG A 292 20.91 21.49 -6.47
CA ARG A 292 22.19 22.17 -6.63
C ARG A 292 22.67 22.67 -5.28
N ALA A 293 23.98 22.69 -5.05
CA ALA A 293 24.52 23.36 -3.87
C ALA A 293 24.22 24.86 -3.96
N LYS A 294 23.60 25.43 -2.93
CA LYS A 294 23.30 26.87 -2.85
C LYS A 294 23.81 27.46 -1.53
N PRO A 295 24.29 28.72 -1.52
CA PRO A 295 24.49 29.45 -0.27
C PRO A 295 23.15 29.57 0.49
N HIS A 296 23.16 29.39 1.82
CA HIS A 296 21.97 29.50 2.69
C HIS A 296 20.79 28.58 2.32
N ALA A 297 21.08 27.30 2.07
CA ALA A 297 20.09 26.28 1.70
C ALA A 297 18.97 26.09 2.75
N GLU A 298 17.73 26.12 2.27
CA GLU A 298 16.47 25.87 2.99
C GLU A 298 16.21 24.38 3.29
N ASN A 299 16.92 23.49 2.58
CA ASN A 299 16.83 22.04 2.72
C ASN A 299 18.24 21.45 2.65
N VAL A 300 18.54 20.47 3.50
CA VAL A 300 19.83 19.77 3.54
C VAL A 300 20.21 19.18 2.17
N ALA A 301 19.23 18.85 1.34
CA ALA A 301 19.42 18.40 -0.04
C ALA A 301 20.18 19.43 -0.91
N TYR A 302 20.11 20.73 -0.60
CA TYR A 302 20.78 21.80 -1.35
C TYR A 302 22.12 22.24 -0.72
N THR A 303 22.66 21.46 0.22
CA THR A 303 24.01 21.64 0.77
C THR A 303 25.03 20.74 0.04
N SER A 304 26.33 20.96 0.26
CA SER A 304 27.39 20.06 -0.23
C SER A 304 27.78 18.97 0.77
N GLY A 305 27.18 18.97 1.97
CA GLY A 305 27.47 18.03 3.03
C GLY A 305 26.95 16.62 2.74
N TYR A 306 27.45 15.68 3.55
CA TYR A 306 26.92 14.33 3.65
C TYR A 306 25.44 14.37 4.01
N LEU A 307 24.64 13.56 3.31
CA LEU A 307 23.24 13.36 3.62
C LEU A 307 23.03 11.87 3.89
N GLY A 308 22.71 11.56 5.14
CA GLY A 308 22.48 10.19 5.59
C GLY A 308 21.33 9.50 4.86
N LEU A 309 21.27 8.18 4.98
CA LEU A 309 20.19 7.39 4.40
C LEU A 309 18.84 7.84 4.96
N HIS A 310 17.92 8.18 4.07
CA HIS A 310 16.59 8.67 4.40
C HIS A 310 15.58 8.33 3.30
N GLN A 311 14.31 8.50 3.65
CA GLN A 311 13.18 8.51 2.73
C GLN A 311 12.61 9.93 2.66
N ASP A 312 12.28 10.36 1.44
CA ASP A 312 11.82 11.70 1.18
C ASP A 312 10.39 11.92 1.63
N LEU A 313 10.13 13.13 2.12
CA LEU A 313 8.82 13.66 2.44
C LEU A 313 8.01 12.77 3.41
N CYS A 314 8.67 12.14 4.38
CA CYS A 314 7.98 11.36 5.43
C CYS A 314 6.94 12.17 6.22
N TYR A 315 7.03 13.51 6.20
CA TYR A 315 6.04 14.43 6.77
C TYR A 315 4.74 14.60 5.95
N LEU A 316 4.65 14.06 4.73
CA LEU A 316 3.41 14.04 3.94
C LEU A 316 2.56 12.81 4.24
N ALA A 317 1.25 12.90 4.05
CA ALA A 317 0.30 11.81 4.23
C ALA A 317 -0.56 11.60 2.96
N PRO A 318 -0.30 10.54 2.14
CA PRO A 318 0.84 9.63 2.21
C PRO A 318 2.13 10.26 1.62
N PRO A 319 3.35 9.76 1.93
CA PRO A 319 4.57 10.14 1.20
C PRO A 319 4.53 9.63 -0.26
N PRO A 320 5.32 10.22 -1.19
CA PRO A 320 5.44 9.70 -2.55
C PRO A 320 6.08 8.32 -2.57
N MET A 321 5.64 7.48 -3.53
CA MET A 321 6.20 6.13 -3.70
C MET A 321 7.42 6.14 -4.60
N ILE A 322 7.36 6.73 -5.79
CA ILE A 322 8.52 6.76 -6.68
C ILE A 322 9.16 8.14 -6.62
N GLN A 323 10.47 8.16 -6.38
CA GLN A 323 11.30 9.33 -6.60
C GLN A 323 12.12 9.13 -7.87
N VAL A 324 12.24 10.19 -8.66
CA VAL A 324 12.99 10.23 -9.91
C VAL A 324 14.06 11.32 -9.77
N LEU A 325 15.33 10.98 -9.99
CA LEU A 325 16.45 11.92 -9.97
C LEU A 325 17.25 11.81 -11.26
N HIS A 326 17.20 12.84 -12.10
CA HIS A 326 17.94 12.93 -13.35
C HIS A 326 19.23 13.74 -13.17
N CYS A 327 20.37 13.17 -13.52
CA CYS A 327 21.68 13.81 -13.45
C CYS A 327 21.92 14.67 -14.70
N MET A 328 21.85 15.98 -14.51
CA MET A 328 22.05 16.97 -15.57
C MET A 328 23.52 17.33 -15.73
N ASP A 329 24.25 17.47 -14.61
CA ASP A 329 25.68 17.73 -14.57
C ASP A 329 26.29 16.98 -13.37
N ASN A 330 27.44 16.34 -13.54
CA ASN A 330 28.22 15.81 -12.42
C ASN A 330 29.72 15.78 -12.73
N SER A 331 30.43 16.85 -12.36
CA SER A 331 31.89 16.96 -12.47
C SER A 331 32.60 17.18 -11.13
N CYS A 332 31.89 17.13 -10.01
CA CYS A 332 32.48 17.27 -8.67
C CYS A 332 33.15 15.97 -8.19
N GLU A 333 34.19 16.07 -7.36
CA GLU A 333 34.72 14.94 -6.59
C GLU A 333 33.78 14.58 -5.42
N GLY A 334 33.65 13.30 -5.10
CA GLY A 334 32.66 12.80 -4.15
C GLY A 334 31.22 12.83 -4.70
N GLY A 335 30.25 12.94 -3.79
CA GLY A 335 28.83 13.11 -4.13
C GLY A 335 28.16 11.85 -4.68
N GLU A 336 28.75 10.68 -4.44
CA GLU A 336 28.17 9.38 -4.78
C GLU A 336 26.79 9.24 -4.13
N SER A 337 25.81 8.79 -4.91
CA SER A 337 24.51 8.39 -4.40
C SER A 337 24.65 7.11 -3.58
N LEU A 338 23.97 7.08 -2.43
CA LEU A 338 23.94 5.94 -1.52
C LEU A 338 22.54 5.36 -1.55
N PHE A 339 22.41 4.03 -1.58
CA PHE A 339 21.12 3.34 -1.53
C PHE A 339 21.19 2.12 -0.60
N SER A 340 20.13 1.88 0.16
CA SER A 340 20.01 0.71 1.05
C SER A 340 18.56 0.20 1.05
N ASP A 341 18.39 -1.13 1.04
CA ASP A 341 17.06 -1.76 1.05
C ASP A 341 16.48 -1.79 2.47
N GLY A 342 15.63 -0.82 2.77
CA GLY A 342 14.98 -0.70 4.07
C GLY A 342 13.95 -1.80 4.32
N GLU A 343 13.29 -2.30 3.28
CA GLU A 343 12.31 -3.38 3.42
C GLU A 343 13.01 -4.69 3.80
N ARG A 344 14.21 -4.95 3.27
CA ARG A 344 15.05 -6.09 3.69
C ARG A 344 15.34 -6.06 5.19
N VAL A 345 15.84 -4.94 5.69
CA VAL A 345 16.18 -4.77 7.12
C VAL A 345 14.92 -4.85 7.98
N GLY A 346 13.83 -4.20 7.56
CA GLY A 346 12.58 -4.25 8.28
C GLY A 346 12.01 -5.67 8.42
N ARG A 347 12.10 -6.49 7.36
CA ARG A 347 11.70 -7.90 7.39
C ARG A 347 12.58 -8.76 8.27
N LEU A 348 13.90 -8.54 8.24
CA LEU A 348 14.84 -9.24 9.12
C LEU A 348 14.58 -8.91 10.60
N LEU A 349 14.16 -7.69 10.93
CA LEU A 349 13.86 -7.31 12.32
C LEU A 349 12.45 -7.69 12.77
N TRP A 350 11.51 -7.84 11.83
CA TRP A 350 10.09 -8.04 12.14
C TRP A 350 9.77 -9.20 13.09
N PRO A 351 10.45 -10.37 13.04
CA PRO A 351 10.24 -11.46 14.00
C PRO A 351 10.43 -11.03 15.46
N PHE A 352 11.34 -10.10 15.73
CA PHE A 352 11.65 -9.63 17.08
C PHE A 352 10.69 -8.54 17.58
N VAL A 353 9.81 -8.03 16.71
CA VAL A 353 8.88 -6.91 16.97
C VAL A 353 7.41 -7.38 17.03
N ARG A 354 7.11 -8.61 16.59
CA ARG A 354 5.78 -9.22 16.70
C ARG A 354 5.68 -10.05 17.97
N GLY A 355 4.70 -9.78 18.85
CA GLY A 355 4.42 -10.43 20.14
C GLY A 355 4.24 -11.97 20.17
N GLY A 356 5.21 -12.75 19.70
CA GLY A 356 5.33 -14.21 19.81
C GLY A 356 6.57 -14.64 20.62
N SER A 357 6.95 -15.91 20.58
CA SER A 357 8.04 -16.47 21.42
C SER A 357 9.44 -15.85 21.21
N GLY A 358 9.65 -15.11 20.12
CA GLY A 358 10.88 -14.34 19.85
C GLY A 358 10.70 -12.82 19.98
N SER A 359 9.56 -12.33 20.48
CA SER A 359 9.28 -10.91 20.60
C SER A 359 9.99 -10.29 21.79
N SER A 360 10.68 -9.20 21.54
CA SER A 360 11.29 -8.38 22.58
C SER A 360 10.46 -7.13 22.78
N ASP A 361 10.03 -6.84 24.02
CA ASP A 361 9.44 -5.54 24.37
C ASP A 361 10.40 -4.39 23.99
N LYS A 362 11.71 -4.64 24.05
CA LYS A 362 12.74 -3.65 23.69
C LYS A 362 12.87 -3.42 22.20
N MET A 363 12.58 -4.41 21.35
CA MET A 363 12.52 -4.21 19.89
C MET A 363 11.12 -3.78 19.42
N GLY A 364 10.07 -4.12 20.17
CA GLY A 364 8.67 -3.72 19.95
C GLY A 364 8.48 -2.22 19.71
N VAL A 365 9.28 -1.41 20.41
CA VAL A 365 9.31 0.06 20.28
C VAL A 365 9.57 0.56 18.85
N LEU A 366 10.20 -0.22 17.96
CA LEU A 366 10.36 0.16 16.56
C LEU A 366 9.03 0.22 15.78
N ALA A 367 8.02 -0.55 16.20
CA ALA A 367 6.68 -0.52 15.63
C ALA A 367 5.69 0.36 16.40
N GLU A 368 5.98 0.65 17.66
CA GLU A 368 5.07 1.37 18.56
C GLU A 368 5.39 2.86 18.64
N HIS A 369 6.67 3.22 18.69
CA HIS A 369 7.09 4.61 18.84
C HIS A 369 6.91 5.40 17.54
N ALA A 370 5.96 6.33 17.54
CA ALA A 370 5.65 7.16 16.39
C ALA A 370 6.63 8.36 16.32
N VAL A 371 7.60 8.29 15.41
CA VAL A 371 8.59 9.35 15.22
C VAL A 371 7.94 10.50 14.44
N PRO A 372 7.93 11.75 14.96
CA PRO A 372 7.43 12.89 14.22
C PRO A 372 8.41 13.26 13.10
N TYR A 373 7.86 13.54 11.91
CA TYR A 373 8.56 14.16 10.79
C TYR A 373 7.89 15.48 10.47
N GLN A 374 8.69 16.52 10.19
CA GLN A 374 8.18 17.87 10.00
C GLN A 374 8.89 18.61 8.86
N TYR A 375 8.13 19.45 8.18
CA TYR A 375 8.63 20.52 7.31
C TYR A 375 7.91 21.82 7.68
N ASP A 376 8.67 22.89 7.92
CA ASP A 376 8.15 24.20 8.33
C ASP A 376 9.00 25.30 7.71
N GLN A 377 8.81 25.54 6.41
CA GLN A 377 9.57 26.51 5.62
C GLN A 377 8.70 27.12 4.52
N HIS A 378 9.03 28.34 4.09
CA HIS A 378 8.39 29.02 2.94
C HIS A 378 6.85 29.11 2.98
N GLY A 379 6.27 29.21 4.18
CA GLY A 379 4.82 29.30 4.35
C GLY A 379 4.08 27.96 4.26
N TYR A 380 4.81 26.84 4.19
CA TYR A 380 4.25 25.50 4.27
C TYR A 380 4.61 24.84 5.59
N TYR A 381 3.61 24.23 6.22
CA TYR A 381 3.77 23.40 7.41
C TYR A 381 3.19 22.01 7.16
N TYR A 382 4.04 20.98 7.26
CA TYR A 382 3.65 19.58 7.16
C TYR A 382 4.17 18.81 8.36
N ARG A 383 3.34 17.90 8.88
CA ARG A 383 3.69 17.02 9.99
C ARG A 383 3.04 15.66 9.80
N ALA A 384 3.80 14.60 10.05
CA ALA A 384 3.27 13.25 10.16
C ALA A 384 4.12 12.44 11.15
N GLU A 385 3.48 11.56 11.90
CA GLU A 385 4.17 10.64 12.83
C GLU A 385 4.19 9.24 12.24
N ARG A 386 5.35 8.56 12.31
CA ARG A 386 5.52 7.22 11.75
C ARG A 386 6.46 6.38 12.59
N SER A 387 6.07 5.16 12.89
CA SER A 387 6.97 4.15 13.45
C SER A 387 8.00 3.70 12.41
N VAL A 388 9.20 3.33 12.87
CA VAL A 388 10.29 2.86 11.99
C VAL A 388 9.86 1.62 11.22
N LEU A 389 9.20 0.67 11.90
CA LEU A 389 8.61 -0.50 11.28
C LEU A 389 7.09 -0.37 11.31
N ARG A 390 6.47 -0.17 10.14
CA ARG A 390 5.01 -0.02 10.06
C ARG A 390 4.33 -1.36 10.27
N ARG A 391 3.34 -1.40 11.15
CA ARG A 391 2.39 -2.51 11.31
C ARG A 391 1.15 -2.26 10.45
N GLU A 392 0.72 -3.27 9.70
CA GLU A 392 -0.56 -3.26 9.00
C GLU A 392 -1.73 -3.58 9.94
N ALA A 393 -2.96 -3.31 9.50
CA ALA A 393 -4.17 -3.57 10.29
C ALA A 393 -4.39 -5.07 10.63
N ASP A 394 -3.77 -5.96 9.88
CA ASP A 394 -3.77 -7.41 10.13
C ASP A 394 -2.61 -7.87 11.03
N GLY A 395 -1.73 -6.95 11.47
CA GLY A 395 -0.56 -7.27 12.27
C GLY A 395 0.65 -7.74 11.45
N SER A 396 0.59 -7.67 10.12
CA SER A 396 1.72 -7.92 9.22
C SER A 396 2.65 -6.71 9.07
N PHE A 397 3.83 -6.98 8.52
CA PHE A 397 4.82 -5.96 8.23
C PHE A 397 4.36 -5.11 7.05
N GLY A 398 4.30 -3.79 7.24
CA GLY A 398 3.86 -2.83 6.24
C GLY A 398 4.98 -2.05 5.56
N GLY A 399 6.25 -2.24 5.93
CA GLY A 399 7.38 -1.47 5.40
C GLY A 399 8.03 -0.58 6.46
N VAL A 400 8.85 0.35 6.01
CA VAL A 400 9.70 1.16 6.89
C VAL A 400 9.52 2.65 6.68
N TYR A 401 9.79 3.42 7.74
CA TYR A 401 9.96 4.87 7.69
C TYR A 401 11.21 5.31 8.44
N TRP A 402 12.17 5.86 7.71
CA TRP A 402 13.41 6.36 8.28
C TRP A 402 13.85 7.62 7.55
N SER A 403 13.82 8.75 8.27
CA SER A 403 14.25 10.04 7.71
C SER A 403 14.83 10.97 8.77
N PRO A 404 15.96 10.61 9.42
CA PRO A 404 16.56 11.42 10.50
C PRO A 404 16.71 12.91 10.18
N PRO A 405 17.13 13.34 8.97
CA PRO A 405 17.27 14.77 8.65
C PRO A 405 15.96 15.57 8.72
N PHE A 406 14.80 14.90 8.70
CA PHE A 406 13.48 15.52 8.68
C PHE A 406 12.65 15.17 9.93
N GLN A 407 13.29 14.64 10.98
CA GLN A 407 12.62 14.43 12.27
C GLN A 407 12.18 15.76 12.86
N GLY A 408 10.90 15.83 13.25
CA GLY A 408 10.26 17.00 13.83
C GLY A 408 10.40 17.06 15.35
N ARG A 409 9.75 18.05 15.93
CA ARG A 409 9.66 18.18 17.39
C ARG A 409 8.54 17.28 17.93
N TYR A 410 8.75 16.71 19.11
CA TYR A 410 7.68 16.08 19.87
C TYR A 410 6.80 17.17 20.48
N GLU A 411 5.48 17.03 20.34
CA GLU A 411 4.49 17.95 20.92
C GLU A 411 4.02 17.50 22.30
N GLN A 412 4.24 16.23 22.63
CA GLN A 412 3.90 15.64 23.93
C GLN A 412 4.94 16.05 24.99
N GLU A 413 4.47 16.29 26.21
CA GLU A 413 5.32 16.43 27.38
C GLU A 413 5.92 15.05 27.76
N GLU A 414 7.18 15.04 28.22
CA GLU A 414 7.88 13.83 28.72
C GLU A 414 8.03 12.63 27.76
N VAL A 415 8.50 12.85 26.52
CA VAL A 415 8.87 11.74 25.63
C VAL A 415 10.26 11.18 25.99
N ASP A 416 10.31 9.95 26.51
CA ASP A 416 11.57 9.24 26.79
C ASP A 416 12.03 8.37 25.62
N LEU A 417 13.03 8.86 24.88
CA LEU A 417 13.62 8.13 23.76
C LEU A 417 14.63 7.07 24.18
N ARG A 418 15.03 6.97 25.45
CA ARG A 418 16.10 6.05 25.89
C ARG A 418 15.76 4.59 25.65
N ALA A 419 14.48 4.21 25.71
CA ALA A 419 14.02 2.87 25.35
C ALA A 419 14.03 2.62 23.84
N TRP A 420 13.76 3.65 23.03
CA TRP A 420 13.70 3.55 21.57
C TRP A 420 15.10 3.55 20.92
N ILE A 421 16.04 4.35 21.45
CA ILE A 421 17.37 4.57 20.86
C ILE A 421 18.16 3.26 20.61
N PRO A 422 18.26 2.30 21.54
CA PRO A 422 18.99 1.05 21.31
C PRO A 422 18.43 0.25 20.13
N ALA A 423 17.11 0.09 20.04
CA ALA A 423 16.47 -0.60 18.93
C ALA A 423 16.64 0.17 17.61
N ALA A 424 16.53 1.51 17.65
CA ALA A 424 16.77 2.37 16.50
C ALA A 424 18.22 2.29 15.98
N ARG A 425 19.21 2.14 16.88
CA ARG A 425 20.62 1.92 16.51
C ARG A 425 20.83 0.59 15.81
N VAL A 426 20.09 -0.46 16.17
CA VAL A 426 20.14 -1.73 15.44
C VAL A 426 19.65 -1.54 14.01
N PHE A 427 18.50 -0.88 13.82
CA PHE A 427 17.99 -0.57 12.48
C PHE A 427 18.97 0.29 11.68
N ASP A 428 19.43 1.41 12.25
CA ASP A 428 20.38 2.35 11.63
C ASP A 428 21.69 1.66 11.24
N GLY A 429 22.24 0.82 12.13
CA GLY A 429 23.46 0.08 11.87
C GLY A 429 23.33 -0.96 10.76
N LEU A 430 22.15 -1.56 10.58
CA LEU A 430 21.90 -2.55 9.51
C LEU A 430 21.73 -1.88 8.14
N ILE A 431 21.05 -0.73 8.07
CA ILE A 431 20.89 -0.01 6.81
C ILE A 431 22.19 0.69 6.36
N ASN A 432 23.03 1.13 7.29
CA ASN A 432 24.30 1.81 7.01
C ASN A 432 25.50 0.86 6.93
N ASP A 433 25.30 -0.44 7.14
CA ASP A 433 26.38 -1.42 7.01
C ASP A 433 27.05 -1.30 5.63
N PRO A 434 28.39 -1.22 5.53
CA PRO A 434 29.07 -1.06 4.26
C PRO A 434 28.69 -2.13 3.21
N ALA A 435 28.38 -3.35 3.64
CA ALA A 435 27.91 -4.41 2.76
C ALA A 435 26.44 -4.20 2.32
N ALA A 436 25.63 -3.47 3.09
CA ALA A 436 24.24 -3.13 2.74
C ALA A 436 24.14 -1.95 1.75
N VAL A 437 25.09 -1.01 1.79
CA VAL A 437 24.99 0.26 1.05
C VAL A 437 25.57 0.15 -0.36
N TYR A 438 24.70 0.22 -1.36
CA TYR A 438 25.11 0.40 -2.75
C TYR A 438 25.53 1.86 -2.99
N ARG A 439 26.73 2.05 -3.52
CA ARG A 439 27.33 3.38 -3.78
C ARG A 439 27.53 3.57 -5.27
N TYR A 440 27.02 4.66 -5.81
CA TYR A 440 27.09 4.89 -7.24
C TYR A 440 27.23 6.37 -7.60
N LYS A 441 28.20 6.69 -8.45
CA LYS A 441 28.40 8.04 -8.98
C LYS A 441 27.70 8.18 -10.33
N MET A 442 26.53 8.83 -10.30
CA MET A 442 25.72 9.05 -11.51
C MET A 442 26.45 9.93 -12.51
N GLN A 443 26.42 9.55 -13.78
CA GLN A 443 26.95 10.33 -14.89
C GLN A 443 25.87 11.26 -15.46
N GLU A 444 26.29 12.29 -16.20
CA GLU A 444 25.36 13.09 -17.01
C GLU A 444 24.52 12.18 -17.93
N GLY A 445 23.22 12.44 -18.00
CA GLY A 445 22.27 11.65 -18.79
C GLY A 445 21.86 10.33 -18.15
N GLU A 446 22.28 10.05 -16.91
CA GLU A 446 21.70 8.98 -16.09
C GLU A 446 20.56 9.52 -15.22
N CYS A 447 19.47 8.75 -15.14
CA CYS A 447 18.34 9.04 -14.27
C CYS A 447 18.02 7.83 -13.41
N VAL A 448 17.94 7.99 -12.10
CA VAL A 448 17.55 6.91 -11.19
C VAL A 448 16.08 7.08 -10.81
N LEU A 449 15.34 5.97 -10.86
CA LEU A 449 13.99 5.86 -10.32
C LEU A 449 14.04 4.85 -9.18
N PHE A 450 13.44 5.17 -8.05
CA PHE A 450 13.39 4.24 -6.91
C PHE A 450 12.11 4.37 -6.08
N ASP A 451 11.71 3.26 -5.47
CA ASP A 451 10.62 3.16 -4.49
C ASP A 451 11.08 3.78 -3.16
N ASN A 452 10.79 5.06 -2.98
CA ASN A 452 11.04 5.85 -1.79
C ASN A 452 10.36 5.29 -0.52
N LEU A 453 9.39 4.38 -0.64
CA LEU A 453 8.78 3.70 0.50
C LEU A 453 9.48 2.39 0.89
N ARG A 454 10.54 2.01 0.14
CA ARG A 454 11.36 0.80 0.37
C ARG A 454 12.84 1.12 0.45
N VAL A 455 13.36 1.85 -0.54
CA VAL A 455 14.78 2.15 -0.71
C VAL A 455 15.10 3.45 0.00
N LEU A 456 15.98 3.38 0.99
CA LEU A 456 16.57 4.58 1.56
C LEU A 456 17.65 5.08 0.63
N HIS A 457 17.81 6.40 0.56
CA HIS A 457 18.80 7.04 -0.27
C HIS A 457 19.55 8.13 0.48
N GLY A 458 20.75 8.47 0.01
CA GLY A 458 21.59 9.49 0.59
C GLY A 458 22.69 9.91 -0.37
N ARG A 459 23.64 10.71 0.11
CA ARG A 459 24.85 11.03 -0.66
C ARG A 459 26.07 11.21 0.23
N ASN A 460 27.23 10.89 -0.32
CA ASN A 460 28.49 11.38 0.23
C ASN A 460 28.61 12.92 0.09
N ALA A 461 29.46 13.52 0.92
CA ALA A 461 29.85 14.92 0.75
C ALA A 461 30.59 15.12 -0.59
N PHE A 462 30.56 16.35 -1.11
CA PHE A 462 31.26 16.70 -2.34
C PHE A 462 31.83 18.12 -2.29
N ASP A 463 32.86 18.37 -3.10
CA ASP A 463 33.45 19.71 -3.19
C ASP A 463 32.71 20.55 -4.26
N ALA A 464 31.87 21.45 -3.78
CA ALA A 464 31.12 22.39 -4.61
C ALA A 464 31.87 23.72 -4.86
N ALA A 465 32.94 24.01 -4.11
CA ALA A 465 33.48 25.36 -3.95
C ALA A 465 34.89 25.57 -4.49
N HIS A 466 35.78 24.56 -4.49
CA HIS A 466 37.21 24.82 -4.71
C HIS A 466 37.75 24.50 -6.11
N ARG A 467 36.99 23.80 -6.99
CA ARG A 467 37.52 23.34 -8.30
C ARG A 467 36.66 23.59 -9.52
N GLY A 468 35.60 24.41 -9.43
CA GLY A 468 34.74 24.73 -10.57
C GLY A 468 33.91 23.55 -11.10
N GLY A 469 33.76 22.48 -10.33
CA GLY A 469 32.87 21.35 -10.65
C GLY A 469 31.39 21.72 -10.49
N SER A 470 30.54 21.20 -11.36
CA SER A 470 29.08 21.35 -11.28
C SER A 470 28.44 20.04 -10.86
N ARG A 471 27.47 20.11 -9.95
CA ARG A 471 26.58 19.01 -9.61
C ARG A 471 25.14 19.50 -9.67
N TRP A 472 24.37 18.96 -10.60
CA TRP A 472 22.98 19.30 -10.80
C TRP A 472 22.16 18.04 -11.04
N LEU A 473 21.26 17.74 -10.10
CA LEU A 473 20.19 16.76 -10.32
C LEU A 473 18.85 17.50 -10.43
N ARG A 474 17.94 16.98 -11.24
CA ARG A 474 16.52 17.36 -11.21
C ARG A 474 15.68 16.24 -10.64
N GLY A 475 14.77 16.58 -9.74
CA GLY A 475 13.95 15.63 -9.02
C GLY A 475 12.45 15.82 -9.23
N GLY A 476 11.71 14.73 -9.08
CA GLY A 476 10.24 14.69 -9.14
C GLY A 476 9.71 13.39 -8.54
N TYR A 477 8.39 13.34 -8.33
CA TYR A 477 7.75 12.25 -7.59
C TYR A 477 6.53 11.68 -8.32
N ILE A 478 6.21 10.41 -8.04
CA ILE A 478 4.97 9.73 -8.43
C ILE A 478 4.28 9.20 -7.17
N ALA A 479 2.97 9.40 -7.07
CA ALA A 479 2.17 8.85 -5.98
C ALA A 479 2.02 7.31 -6.10
N ALA A 480 1.74 6.65 -4.98
CA ALA A 480 1.63 5.18 -4.94
C ALA A 480 0.46 4.69 -5.80
N GLU A 481 -0.69 5.34 -5.69
CA GLU A 481 -1.92 5.06 -6.42
C GLU A 481 -1.70 5.11 -7.94
N ASP A 482 -0.96 6.11 -8.40
CA ASP A 482 -0.65 6.37 -9.81
C ASP A 482 0.28 5.29 -10.37
N PHE A 483 1.39 5.03 -9.68
CA PHE A 483 2.36 4.00 -10.09
C PHE A 483 1.72 2.60 -10.08
N LEU A 484 1.05 2.23 -8.99
CA LEU A 484 0.44 0.90 -8.84
C LEU A 484 -0.74 0.69 -9.80
N SER A 485 -1.47 1.76 -10.14
CA SER A 485 -2.49 1.71 -11.20
C SER A 485 -1.85 1.34 -12.54
N ARG A 486 -0.80 2.06 -12.98
CA ARG A 486 -0.10 1.74 -14.22
C ARG A 486 0.47 0.32 -14.21
N ALA A 487 1.09 -0.10 -13.11
CA ALA A 487 1.70 -1.41 -12.97
C ALA A 487 0.68 -2.57 -13.03
N THR A 488 -0.60 -2.33 -12.72
CA THR A 488 -1.66 -3.36 -12.84
C THR A 488 -1.75 -3.93 -14.26
N TYR A 489 -1.41 -3.13 -15.27
CA TYR A 489 -1.44 -3.48 -16.68
C TYR A 489 -0.17 -4.15 -17.21
N ILE A 490 0.80 -4.49 -16.35
CA ILE A 490 1.96 -5.29 -16.76
C ILE A 490 1.47 -6.59 -17.44
N PRO A 491 1.90 -6.91 -18.67
CA PRO A 491 1.53 -8.16 -19.32
C PRO A 491 2.02 -9.38 -18.54
N ALA A 492 1.22 -10.46 -18.51
CA ALA A 492 1.57 -11.68 -17.78
C ALA A 492 2.91 -12.28 -18.23
N GLU A 493 3.08 -12.44 -19.56
CA GLU A 493 4.32 -12.95 -20.17
C GLU A 493 5.56 -12.16 -19.72
N ARG A 494 5.45 -10.82 -19.63
CA ARG A 494 6.54 -9.97 -19.15
C ARG A 494 6.81 -10.18 -17.65
N ALA A 495 5.77 -10.27 -16.84
CA ALA A 495 5.96 -10.55 -15.40
C ALA A 495 6.65 -11.91 -15.19
N ASP A 496 6.27 -12.93 -15.96
CA ASP A 496 6.81 -14.29 -15.87
C ASP A 496 8.27 -14.36 -16.35
N GLU A 497 8.63 -13.67 -17.45
CA GLU A 497 10.01 -13.55 -17.95
C GLU A 497 10.96 -13.04 -16.85
N HIS A 498 10.54 -12.03 -16.09
CA HIS A 498 11.35 -11.45 -15.01
C HIS A 498 11.34 -12.27 -13.73
N ARG A 499 10.20 -12.90 -13.39
CA ARG A 499 10.09 -13.73 -12.18
C ARG A 499 10.93 -15.01 -12.31
N GLY A 500 11.02 -15.59 -13.52
CA GLY A 500 11.63 -16.88 -13.79
C GLY A 500 10.80 -18.06 -13.27
N GLU A 501 11.37 -19.28 -13.32
CA GLU A 501 10.71 -20.54 -12.94
C GLU A 501 10.49 -20.71 -11.42
N ARG A 502 10.88 -19.74 -10.59
CA ARG A 502 10.67 -19.80 -9.14
C ARG A 502 9.18 -19.75 -8.81
N HIS A 503 8.79 -20.49 -7.78
CA HIS A 503 7.42 -20.51 -7.28
C HIS A 503 6.88 -19.09 -7.00
N LEU A 504 5.55 -18.94 -7.02
CA LEU A 504 4.86 -17.69 -6.69
C LEU A 504 5.42 -17.07 -5.40
N TRP A 505 5.77 -15.79 -5.48
CA TRP A 505 6.26 -15.03 -4.33
C TRP A 505 5.17 -14.88 -3.28
N THR A 506 5.53 -15.06 -2.01
CA THR A 506 4.70 -14.69 -0.86
C THR A 506 5.55 -13.97 0.20
N PRO A 507 4.94 -13.12 1.04
CA PRO A 507 5.65 -12.49 2.16
C PRO A 507 6.37 -13.49 3.06
N GLU A 508 5.76 -14.64 3.35
CA GLU A 508 6.29 -15.67 4.25
C GLU A 508 7.55 -16.31 3.67
N ARG A 509 7.53 -16.66 2.39
CA ARG A 509 8.70 -17.22 1.69
C ARG A 509 9.84 -16.21 1.63
N ALA A 510 9.53 -14.96 1.36
CA ALA A 510 10.52 -13.89 1.41
C ALA A 510 11.19 -13.77 2.78
N GLU A 511 10.39 -13.86 3.86
CA GLU A 511 10.92 -13.87 5.22
C GLU A 511 11.74 -15.13 5.53
N GLU A 512 11.35 -16.30 5.01
CA GLU A 512 12.13 -17.54 5.13
C GLU A 512 13.47 -17.46 4.40
N GLU A 513 13.48 -16.97 3.15
CA GLU A 513 14.71 -16.79 2.36
C GLU A 513 15.68 -15.81 3.03
N LEU A 514 15.18 -14.69 3.56
CA LEU A 514 16.00 -13.74 4.31
C LEU A 514 16.59 -14.33 5.59
N ARG A 515 15.82 -15.14 6.31
CA ARG A 515 16.29 -15.84 7.52
C ARG A 515 17.28 -16.97 7.23
N GLY A 516 17.22 -17.55 6.03
CA GLY A 516 18.20 -18.52 5.55
C GLY A 516 19.51 -17.90 5.04
N GLY A 517 19.59 -16.57 4.93
CA GLY A 517 20.77 -15.86 4.42
C GLY A 517 21.76 -15.41 5.50
N ASP A 518 22.95 -15.00 5.05
CA ASP A 518 24.08 -14.64 5.92
C ASP A 518 23.78 -13.50 6.92
N TRP A 519 22.91 -12.57 6.50
CA TRP A 519 22.50 -11.41 7.31
C TRP A 519 21.71 -11.79 8.56
N TRP A 520 21.04 -12.95 8.59
CA TRP A 520 20.22 -13.34 9.73
C TRP A 520 21.02 -13.48 11.02
N SER A 521 22.19 -14.10 10.93
CA SER A 521 23.09 -14.30 12.08
C SER A 521 23.55 -12.97 12.69
N ASP A 522 23.86 -11.98 11.85
CA ASP A 522 24.27 -10.65 12.29
C ASP A 522 23.11 -9.88 12.93
N VAL A 523 21.90 -9.99 12.37
CA VAL A 523 20.69 -9.38 12.95
C VAL A 523 20.40 -9.95 14.33
N VAL A 524 20.42 -11.29 14.48
CA VAL A 524 20.25 -11.97 15.77
C VAL A 524 21.27 -11.47 16.79
N ARG A 525 22.55 -11.37 16.39
CA ARG A 525 23.62 -10.86 17.26
C ARG A 525 23.33 -9.43 17.74
N ARG A 526 23.02 -8.51 16.82
CA ARG A 526 22.72 -7.10 17.16
C ARG A 526 21.45 -6.96 18.01
N VAL A 527 20.43 -7.78 17.77
CA VAL A 527 19.21 -7.80 18.59
C VAL A 527 19.53 -8.28 20.01
N ARG A 528 20.37 -9.31 20.18
CA ARG A 528 20.77 -9.81 21.50
C ARG A 528 21.58 -8.81 22.33
N GLU A 529 22.29 -7.88 21.68
CA GLU A 529 22.97 -6.77 22.36
C GLU A 529 21.98 -5.77 22.99
N VAL A 530 20.75 -5.72 22.48
CA VAL A 530 19.65 -4.91 23.04
C VAL A 530 18.82 -5.75 24.00
N ASP A 531 18.55 -7.02 23.64
CA ASP A 531 17.76 -7.93 24.44
C ASP A 531 18.32 -9.35 24.50
N GLU A 532 19.04 -9.63 25.59
CA GLU A 532 19.65 -10.93 25.88
C GLU A 532 18.63 -12.07 26.00
N ALA A 533 17.36 -11.76 26.28
CA ALA A 533 16.28 -12.73 26.43
C ALA A 533 15.75 -13.30 25.09
N VAL A 534 16.24 -12.81 23.94
CA VAL A 534 15.79 -13.26 22.62
C VAL A 534 16.33 -14.65 22.29
N GLU A 535 15.41 -15.63 22.30
CA GLU A 535 15.61 -16.98 21.75
C GLU A 535 15.48 -16.96 20.21
N VAL A 536 16.29 -17.79 19.52
CA VAL A 536 16.45 -17.79 18.05
C VAL A 536 15.65 -18.90 17.40
#